data_AF-A0A3D1E446-F1
#
_entry.id   AF-A0A3D1E446-F1
#
_cell.length_a   1.000
_cell.length_b   1.000
_cell.length_c   1.000
_cell.angle_alpha   90.00
_cell.angle_beta   90.00
_cell.angle_gamma   90.00
#
_symmetry.space_group_name_H-M   'P 1'
#
loop_
_entity.id
_entity.type
_entity.pdbx_description
1 polymer ?
#
loop_
_entity_poly.entity_id
_entity_poly.type
_entity_poly.pdbx_seq_one_letter_code
_entity_poly.pdbx_strand_id
1 'polypeptide(L)'
;LRAHAVARDAADPLADCRSRFSIPEDVIYLDGNSLGPLPNGVAERVARAVTEEWGTGLIRSWNNAGWVDLPAGAGAKIARLIGAEAGNVMV
;
A
#
# COMPACT_ATOMS: atom_id res chain seq x y z
N LEU A 1 4.79 -19.08 27.58
CA LEU A 1 4.48 -17.83 26.86
C LEU A 1 5.24 -17.74 25.53
N ARG A 2 6.58 -17.66 25.49
CA ARG A 2 7.36 -17.60 24.22
C ARG A 2 7.07 -18.74 23.24
N ALA A 3 7.14 -19.99 23.69
CA ALA A 3 6.87 -21.15 22.83
C ALA A 3 5.45 -21.15 22.25
N HIS A 4 4.48 -20.58 22.98
CA HIS A 4 3.11 -20.44 22.51
C HIS A 4 3.01 -19.41 21.39
N ALA A 5 3.68 -18.26 21.52
CA ALA A 5 3.73 -17.24 20.47
C ALA A 5 4.39 -17.77 19.19
N VAL A 6 5.54 -18.44 19.32
CA VAL A 6 6.22 -19.06 18.16
C VAL A 6 5.33 -20.08 17.44
N ALA A 7 4.57 -20.88 18.20
CA ALA A 7 3.62 -21.84 17.61
C ALA A 7 2.41 -21.16 16.94
N ARG A 8 2.05 -19.93 17.34
CA ARG A 8 1.03 -19.12 16.66
C ARG A 8 1.59 -18.51 15.38
N ASP A 9 2.79 -17.95 15.42
CA ASP A 9 3.45 -17.38 14.23
C ASP A 9 3.63 -18.45 13.14
N ALA A 10 4.06 -19.66 13.51
CA ALA A 10 4.23 -20.77 12.58
C ALA A 10 2.93 -21.28 11.95
N ALA A 11 1.77 -20.97 12.57
CA ALA A 11 0.46 -21.39 12.11
C ALA A 11 -0.34 -20.24 11.45
N ASP A 12 0.23 -19.04 11.34
CA ASP A 12 -0.45 -17.86 10.81
C ASP A 12 -0.58 -17.93 9.28
N PRO A 13 -1.80 -18.02 8.71
CA PRO A 13 -2.00 -18.02 7.27
C PRO A 13 -1.63 -16.68 6.60
N LEU A 14 -1.40 -15.63 7.37
CA LEU A 14 -1.02 -14.30 6.89
C LEU A 14 0.47 -13.99 7.11
N ALA A 15 1.28 -14.94 7.58
CA ALA A 15 2.69 -14.71 7.90
C ALA A 15 3.46 -14.04 6.75
N ASP A 16 3.18 -14.44 5.49
CA ASP A 16 3.82 -13.88 4.30
C ASP A 16 3.51 -12.40 4.07
N CYS A 17 2.38 -11.88 4.58
CA CYS A 17 2.06 -10.46 4.47
C CYS A 17 3.10 -9.57 5.18
N ARG A 18 3.76 -10.08 6.24
CA ARG A 18 4.82 -9.36 6.95
C ARG A 18 5.98 -8.97 6.05
N SER A 19 6.27 -9.77 5.02
CA SER A 19 7.34 -9.51 4.05
C SER A 19 7.05 -8.35 3.11
N ARG A 20 5.78 -7.90 3.01
CA ARG A 20 5.35 -6.82 2.11
C ARG A 20 5.65 -5.43 2.65
N PHE A 21 6.21 -5.33 3.85
CA PHE A 21 6.47 -4.07 4.55
C PHE A 21 7.93 -3.96 4.94
N SER A 22 8.47 -2.75 4.82
CA SER A 22 9.80 -2.39 5.28
C SER A 22 9.72 -1.94 6.74
N ILE A 23 10.16 -2.80 7.66
CA ILE A 23 10.19 -2.53 9.10
C ILE A 23 11.61 -2.86 9.60
N PRO A 24 12.29 -1.96 10.33
CA PRO A 24 13.61 -2.23 10.89
C PRO A 24 13.63 -3.48 11.78
N GLU A 25 14.70 -4.27 11.72
CA GLU A 25 14.79 -5.58 12.41
C GLU A 25 14.68 -5.48 13.94
N ASP A 26 15.10 -4.36 14.52
CA ASP A 26 15.15 -4.09 15.95
C ASP A 26 13.91 -3.35 16.49
N VAL A 27 12.90 -3.13 15.66
CA VAL A 27 11.69 -2.36 16.01
C VAL A 27 10.46 -3.26 16.14
N ILE A 28 9.83 -3.21 17.31
CA ILE A 28 8.46 -3.73 17.51
C ILE A 28 7.47 -2.58 17.28
N TYR A 29 6.97 -2.48 16.04
CA TYR A 29 6.11 -1.37 15.63
C TYR A 29 4.65 -1.58 16.04
N LEU A 30 4.22 -0.94 17.14
CA LEU A 30 2.88 -1.06 17.71
C LEU A 30 2.01 0.20 17.54
N ASP A 31 2.35 1.10 16.60
CA ASP A 31 1.60 2.35 16.34
C ASP A 31 1.08 2.44 14.90
N GLY A 32 0.80 1.28 14.29
CA GLY A 32 0.28 1.18 12.92
C GLY A 32 -1.11 1.79 12.73
N ASN A 33 -1.85 2.03 13.82
CA ASN A 33 -3.13 2.73 13.84
C ASN A 33 -2.98 4.25 13.61
N SER A 34 -1.80 4.82 13.89
CA SER A 34 -1.49 6.23 13.66
C SER A 34 -0.88 6.41 12.27
N LEU A 35 0.16 5.63 11.98
CA LEU A 35 0.82 5.60 10.67
C LEU A 35 1.15 4.16 10.26
N GLY A 36 0.63 3.71 9.12
CA GLY A 36 0.95 2.37 8.62
C GLY A 36 2.43 2.23 8.23
N PRO A 37 3.05 1.05 8.43
CA PRO A 37 4.42 0.80 7.97
C PRO A 37 4.50 0.90 6.44
N LEU A 38 5.66 1.33 5.92
CA LEU A 38 5.86 1.52 4.48
C LEU A 38 5.74 0.19 3.72
N PRO A 39 4.77 0.04 2.80
CA PRO A 39 4.74 -1.11 1.90
C PRO A 39 5.91 -1.06 0.92
N ASN A 40 6.45 -2.23 0.59
CA ASN A 40 7.50 -2.35 -0.42
C ASN A 40 6.97 -1.88 -1.79
N GLY A 41 7.82 -1.24 -2.59
CA GLY A 41 7.45 -0.72 -3.91
C GLY A 41 6.86 0.70 -3.91
N VAL A 42 6.49 1.25 -2.75
CA VAL A 42 5.92 2.60 -2.67
C VAL A 42 6.96 3.67 -3.00
N ALA A 43 8.19 3.54 -2.50
CA ALA A 43 9.26 4.49 -2.79
C ALA A 43 9.56 4.54 -4.30
N GLU A 44 9.65 3.37 -4.94
CA GLU A 44 9.88 3.23 -6.38
C GLU A 44 8.70 3.78 -7.19
N ARG A 45 7.46 3.51 -6.77
CA ARG A 45 6.27 4.04 -7.43
C ARG A 45 6.21 5.57 -7.38
N VAL A 46 6.55 6.15 -6.23
CA VAL A 46 6.59 7.61 -6.04
C VAL A 46 7.74 8.22 -6.85
N ALA A 47 8.92 7.61 -6.82
CA ALA A 47 10.05 8.05 -7.63
C ALA A 47 9.68 8.11 -9.11
N ARG A 48 9.07 7.04 -9.65
CA ARG A 48 8.59 6.99 -11.03
C ARG A 48 7.55 8.08 -11.36
N ALA A 49 6.62 8.34 -10.44
CA ALA A 49 5.66 9.44 -10.62
C ALA A 49 6.35 10.79 -10.79
N VAL A 50 7.40 11.04 -10.02
CA VAL A 50 8.11 12.32 -10.03
C VAL A 50 9.06 12.43 -11.23
N THR A 51 9.92 11.43 -11.44
CA THR A 51 11.03 11.53 -12.41
C THR A 51 10.58 11.24 -13.84
N GLU A 52 9.76 10.23 -14.04
CA GLU A 52 9.33 9.77 -15.37
C GLU A 52 8.01 10.41 -15.76
N GLU A 53 6.95 10.15 -14.98
CA GLU A 53 5.59 10.57 -15.32
C GLU A 53 5.51 12.11 -15.31
N TRP A 54 5.84 12.77 -14.20
CA TRP A 54 5.82 14.23 -14.15
C TRP A 54 6.99 14.86 -14.89
N GLY A 55 8.22 14.49 -14.54
CA GLY A 55 9.44 15.13 -15.03
C GLY A 55 9.60 15.10 -16.55
N THR A 56 9.11 14.05 -17.22
CA THR A 56 9.22 13.90 -18.69
C THR A 56 7.87 14.02 -19.39
N GLY A 57 6.82 13.41 -18.84
CA GLY A 57 5.50 13.41 -19.47
C GLY A 57 4.78 14.75 -19.38
N LEU A 58 5.05 15.53 -18.33
CA LEU A 58 4.40 16.82 -18.05
C LEU A 58 2.86 16.66 -18.04
N ILE A 59 2.14 17.63 -18.61
CA ILE A 59 0.68 17.62 -18.68
C ILE A 59 0.11 16.38 -19.38
N ARG A 60 0.88 15.73 -20.26
CA ARG A 60 0.41 14.53 -20.98
C ARG A 60 0.18 13.35 -20.04
N SER A 61 0.83 13.34 -18.87
CA SER A 61 0.72 12.26 -17.88
C SER A 61 -0.65 12.14 -17.24
N TRP A 62 -1.48 13.18 -17.33
CA TRP A 62 -2.91 13.07 -17.05
C TRP A 62 -3.56 11.89 -17.79
N ASN A 63 -3.17 11.70 -19.05
CA ASN A 63 -3.69 10.62 -19.90
C ASN A 63 -2.67 9.46 -19.99
N ASN A 64 -1.42 9.76 -20.37
CA ASN A 64 -0.42 8.73 -20.68
C ASN A 64 0.00 7.89 -19.46
N ALA A 65 0.00 8.49 -18.25
CA ALA A 65 0.27 7.79 -17.00
C ALA A 65 -1.02 7.43 -16.23
N GLY A 66 -2.19 7.67 -16.84
CA GLY A 66 -3.50 7.35 -16.27
C GLY A 66 -3.86 8.15 -15.02
N TRP A 67 -3.27 9.33 -14.79
CA TRP A 67 -3.56 10.08 -13.56
C TRP A 67 -5.02 10.53 -13.45
N VAL A 68 -5.70 10.73 -14.59
CA VAL A 68 -7.13 11.07 -14.62
C VAL A 68 -8.00 9.98 -13.96
N ASP A 69 -7.60 8.71 -14.08
CA ASP A 69 -8.37 7.56 -13.59
C ASP A 69 -7.89 7.05 -12.22
N LEU A 70 -6.73 7.52 -11.74
CA LEU A 70 -6.11 7.05 -10.48
C LEU A 70 -7.04 7.16 -9.26
N PRO A 71 -7.74 8.30 -9.02
CA PRO A 71 -8.69 8.44 -7.91
C PRO A 71 -9.78 7.37 -7.88
N ALA A 72 -10.41 7.12 -9.02
CA ALA A 72 -11.47 6.12 -9.15
C ALA A 72 -10.92 4.70 -8.97
N GLY A 73 -9.75 4.41 -9.54
CA GLY A 73 -9.08 3.11 -9.39
C GLY A 73 -8.66 2.83 -7.95
N ALA A 74 -8.18 3.83 -7.21
CA ALA A 74 -7.86 3.73 -5.79
C ALA A 74 -9.14 3.53 -4.96
N GLY A 75 -10.17 4.34 -5.22
CA GLY A 75 -11.48 4.22 -4.58
C GLY A 75 -12.11 2.84 -4.74
N ALA A 76 -12.04 2.25 -5.94
CA ALA A 76 -12.56 0.90 -6.20
C ALA A 76 -11.89 -0.18 -5.34
N LYS A 77 -10.60 -0.04 -5.01
CA LYS A 77 -9.89 -0.97 -4.11
C LYS A 77 -10.38 -0.81 -2.66
N ILE A 78 -10.60 0.43 -2.21
CA ILE A 78 -11.09 0.72 -0.85
C ILE A 78 -12.55 0.29 -0.69
N ALA A 79 -13.39 0.49 -1.71
CA ALA A 79 -14.81 0.11 -1.69
C ALA A 79 -15.02 -1.35 -1.26
N ARG A 80 -14.16 -2.27 -1.74
CA ARG A 80 -14.17 -3.68 -1.36
C ARG A 80 -13.89 -3.94 0.13
N LEU A 81 -13.15 -3.05 0.80
CA LEU A 81 -12.81 -3.17 2.21
C LEU A 81 -13.90 -2.62 3.13
N ILE A 82 -14.70 -1.66 2.66
CA ILE A 82 -15.74 -1.00 3.45
C ILE A 82 -17.17 -1.42 3.06
N GLY A 83 -17.33 -2.36 2.12
CA GLY A 83 -18.64 -2.84 1.67
C GLY A 83 -19.41 -1.84 0.79
N ALA A 84 -18.73 -0.89 0.15
CA ALA A 84 -19.34 0.06 -0.75
C ALA A 84 -19.50 -0.51 -2.17
N GLU A 85 -20.49 -0.03 -2.90
CA GLU A 85 -20.67 -0.38 -4.32
C GLU A 85 -19.56 0.21 -5.21
N ALA A 86 -19.36 -0.41 -6.37
CA ALA A 86 -18.41 0.07 -7.36
C ALA A 86 -18.80 1.48 -7.84
N GLY A 87 -17.84 2.42 -7.79
CA GLY A 87 -18.06 3.82 -8.18
C GLY A 87 -18.49 4.75 -7.04
N ASN A 88 -18.82 4.23 -5.85
CA ASN A 88 -19.26 5.05 -4.71
C ASN A 88 -18.13 5.57 -3.81
N VAL A 89 -16.86 5.33 -4.20
CA VAL A 89 -15.68 5.75 -3.43
C VAL A 89 -14.67 6.40 -4.37
N MET A 90 -14.12 7.54 -3.95
CA MET A 90 -13.08 8.32 -4.65
C MET A 90 -12.01 8.75 -3.63
N VAL A 91 -10.75 8.86 -4.06
CA VAL A 91 -9.59 9.29 -3.24
C VAL A 91 -8.80 10.36 -3.97
#